data_AF-A0A928I4M8-F1
#
_entry.id   AF-A0A928I4M8-F1
#
_cell.length_a   1.000
_cell.length_b   1.000
_cell.length_c   1.000
_cell.angle_alpha   90.00
_cell.angle_beta   90.00
_cell.angle_gamma   90.00
#
_symmetry.space_group_name_H-M   'P 1'
#
loop_
_entity.id
_entity.type
_entity.pdbx_description
1 polymer ?
#
loop_
_entity_poly.entity_id
_entity_poly.type
_entity_poly.pdbx_seq_one_letter_code
_entity_poly.pdbx_strand_id
1 'polypeptide(L)' 'MAQITEKELSALGDLLTLETTLQKKCECMAAEAGDAGLTQCYQQMAAHHQRHVNELYDKLK' A
#
# COMPACT_ATOMS: atom_id res chain seq x y z
N MET A 1 17.52 14.06 -11.29
CA MET A 1 16.17 14.14 -10.71
C MET A 1 15.24 14.56 -11.84
N ALA A 2 14.41 13.65 -12.35
CA ALA A 2 13.34 14.08 -13.25
C ALA A 2 12.51 15.12 -12.48
N GLN A 3 12.25 16.28 -13.11
CA GLN A 3 11.40 17.30 -12.48
C GLN A 3 9.98 16.73 -12.45
N ILE A 4 9.63 16.10 -11.32
CA ILE A 4 8.26 15.65 -11.06
C ILE A 4 7.38 16.90 -11.14
N THR A 5 6.41 16.89 -12.04
CA THR A 5 5.44 17.97 -12.17
C THR A 5 4.49 17.95 -10.97
N GLU A 6 3.87 19.09 -10.65
CA GLU A 6 2.87 19.17 -9.56
C GLU A 6 1.75 18.14 -9.72
N LYS A 7 1.34 17.86 -10.96
CA LYS A 7 0.32 16.86 -11.28
C LYS A 7 0.80 15.45 -10.98
N GLU A 8 2.04 15.12 -11.31
CA GLU A 8 2.64 13.82 -11.00
C GLU A 8 2.84 13.66 -9.48
N LEU A 9 3.21 14.73 -8.78
CA LEU A 9 3.33 14.73 -7.32
C LEU A 9 1.97 14.48 -6.64
N SER A 10 0.91 15.15 -7.11
CA SER A 10 -0.46 14.92 -6.63
C SER A 10 -0.88 13.48 -6.86
N ALA A 11 -0.66 12.94 -8.07
CA ALA A 11 -1.02 11.56 -8.40
C ALA A 11 -0.23 10.54 -7.54
N LEU A 12 1.04 10.82 -7.24
CA LEU A 12 1.85 10.00 -6.32
C LEU A 12 1.30 10.06 -4.89
N GLY A 13 0.84 11.22 -4.42
CA GLY A 13 0.19 11.38 -3.13
C GLY A 13 -1.13 10.62 -3.01
N ASP A 14 -1.96 10.67 -4.06
CA ASP A 14 -3.21 9.90 -4.13
C ASP A 14 -2.93 8.39 -4.10
N LEU A 15 -1.94 7.94 -4.88
CA LEU A 15 -1.53 6.54 -4.94
C LEU A 15 -0.97 6.05 -3.60
N LEU A 16 -0.14 6.86 -2.94
CA LEU A 16 0.41 6.56 -1.61
C LEU A 16 -0.71 6.40 -0.56
N THR A 17 -1.71 7.30 -0.62
CA THR A 17 -2.89 7.25 0.27
C THR A 17 -3.70 5.99 0.03
N LEU A 18 -3.91 5.61 -1.24
CA LEU A 18 -4.62 4.41 -1.62
C LEU A 18 -3.91 3.14 -1.13
N GLU A 19 -2.62 3.01 -1.42
CA GLU A 19 -1.82 1.83 -1.01
C GLU A 19 -1.81 1.66 0.51
N THR A 20 -1.64 2.75 1.27
CA THR A 20 -1.71 2.73 2.74
C THR A 20 -3.10 2.31 3.24
N THR A 21 -4.16 2.75 2.57
CA THR A 21 -5.53 2.36 2.91
C THR A 21 -5.78 0.88 2.66
N LEU A 22 -5.31 0.36 1.52
CA LEU A 22 -5.45 -1.05 1.16
C LEU A 22 -4.66 -1.96 2.08
N GLN A 23 -3.44 -1.57 2.46
CA GLN A 23 -2.65 -2.27 3.47
C GLN A 23 -3.44 -2.45 4.77
N LYS A 24 -3.90 -1.34 5.36
CA LYS A 24 -4.65 -1.37 6.63
C LYS A 24 -5.95 -2.18 6.53
N LYS A 25 -6.63 -2.10 5.39
CA LYS A 25 -7.82 -2.91 5.13
C LYS A 25 -7.50 -4.40 5.14
N CYS A 26 -6.41 -4.81 4.49
CA CYS A 26 -5.96 -6.20 4.49
C CYS A 26 -5.55 -6.65 5.90
N GLU A 27 -4.85 -5.83 6.67
CA GLU A 27 -4.51 -6.13 8.07
C GLU A 27 -5.77 -6.32 8.94
N CYS A 28 -6.78 -5.47 8.75
CA CYS A 28 -8.07 -5.58 9.43
C CYS A 28 -8.81 -6.87 9.03
N MET A 29 -8.91 -7.16 7.74
CA MET A 29 -9.54 -8.40 7.24
C MET A 29 -8.80 -9.65 7.74
N ALA A 30 -7.46 -9.61 7.84
CA ALA A 30 -6.68 -10.70 8.42
C ALA A 30 -7.03 -10.94 9.90
N ALA A 31 -7.27 -9.87 10.67
CA ALA A 31 -7.66 -9.98 12.08
C ALA A 31 -9.07 -10.56 12.26
N GLU A 32 -9.96 -10.34 11.30
CA GLU A 32 -11.37 -10.79 11.35
C GLU A 32 -11.65 -12.09 10.60
N ALA A 33 -10.72 -12.58 9.77
CA ALA A 33 -10.97 -13.66 8.80
C ALA A 33 -11.44 -14.99 9.41
N GLY A 34 -11.08 -15.29 10.67
CA GLY A 34 -11.48 -16.51 11.40
C GLY A 34 -10.93 -17.83 10.83
N ASP A 35 -10.44 -17.83 9.58
CA ASP A 35 -9.78 -18.94 8.90
C ASP A 35 -8.28 -18.63 8.70
N ALA A 36 -7.44 -19.63 8.97
CA ALA A 36 -5.99 -19.47 8.91
C ALA A 36 -5.47 -19.23 7.49
N GLY A 37 -6.09 -19.85 6.47
CA GLY A 37 -5.72 -19.67 5.07
C GLY A 37 -6.06 -18.27 4.56
N LEU A 38 -7.25 -17.77 4.89
CA LEU A 38 -7.67 -16.40 4.57
C LEU A 38 -6.82 -15.36 5.33
N THR A 39 -6.55 -15.59 6.61
CA THR A 39 -5.66 -14.73 7.41
C THR A 39 -4.29 -14.59 6.74
N GLN A 40 -3.69 -15.72 6.34
CA GLN A 40 -2.40 -15.72 5.67
C GLN A 40 -2.45 -15.01 4.31
N CYS A 41 -3.52 -15.21 3.53
CA CYS A 41 -3.73 -14.52 2.26
C CYS A 41 -3.77 -13.00 2.45
N TYR A 42 -4.57 -12.51 3.39
CA TYR A 42 -4.67 -11.08 3.70
C TYR A 42 -3.36 -10.49 4.23
N GLN A 43 -2.60 -11.23 5.03
CA GLN A 43 -1.27 -10.81 5.49
C GLN A 43 -0.28 -10.68 4.32
N GLN A 44 -0.30 -11.60 3.36
CA GLN A 44 0.52 -11.51 2.15
C GLN A 44 0.14 -10.30 1.30
N MET A 45 -1.17 -10.03 1.15
CA MET A 45 -1.66 -8.84 0.45
C MET A 45 -1.23 -7.55 1.16
N ALA A 46 -1.34 -7.47 2.49
CA ALA A 46 -0.88 -6.32 3.26
C ALA A 46 0.63 -6.08 3.07
N ALA A 47 1.45 -7.14 3.10
CA ALA A 47 2.88 -7.04 2.86
C ALA A 47 3.21 -6.56 1.43
N HIS A 48 2.40 -6.96 0.44
CA HIS A 48 2.54 -6.48 -0.93
C HIS A 48 2.25 -4.98 -1.05
N HIS A 49 1.15 -4.50 -0.46
CA HIS A 49 0.82 -3.07 -0.42
C HIS A 49 1.90 -2.26 0.33
N GLN A 50 2.44 -2.78 1.44
CA GLN A 50 3.55 -2.13 2.13
C GLN A 50 4.81 -2.01 1.25
N ARG A 51 5.08 -3.00 0.39
CA ARG A 51 6.18 -2.91 -0.59
C ARG A 51 5.93 -1.79 -1.59
N HIS A 52 4.73 -1.68 -2.14
CA HIS A 52 4.37 -0.59 -3.04
C HIS A 52 4.53 0.78 -2.39
N VAL A 53 4.10 0.94 -1.13
CA VAL A 53 4.31 2.18 -0.36
C VAL A 53 5.81 2.53 -0.30
N ASN A 54 6.67 1.57 -0.01
CA ASN A 54 8.12 1.80 0.06
C ASN A 54 8.69 2.21 -1.31
N GLU A 55 8.28 1.55 -2.38
CA GLU A 55 8.69 1.89 -3.75
C GLU A 55 8.23 3.31 -4.16
N LEU A 56 7.04 3.72 -3.74
CA LEU A 56 6.53 5.08 -3.98
C LEU A 56 7.34 6.12 -3.20
N TYR A 57 7.68 5.85 -1.94
CA TYR A 57 8.55 6.73 -1.17
C TYR A 57 9.95 6.85 -1.77
N ASP A 58 10.51 5.75 -2.29
CA ASP A 58 11.83 5.79 -2.93
C ASP A 58 11.82 6.60 -4.23
N LYS A 59 10.68 6.70 -4.92
CA LYS A 59 10.51 7.60 -6.08
C LYS A 59 10.34 9.07 -5.72
N LEU A 60 10.01 9.37 -4.46
CA LEU A 60 9.87 10.73 -3.93
C LEU A 60 11.16 11.28 -3.31
N LYS A 61 12.19 10.42 -3.13
CA LYS A 61 13.54 10.82 -2.70
C LYS A 61 14.37 11.32 -3.88
#